data_AF-A0A0M6XVD7-F1
#
_entry.id   AF-A0A0M6XVD7-F1
#
_cell.length_a   1.000
_cell.length_b   1.000
_cell.length_c   1.000
_cell.angle_alpha   90.00
_cell.angle_beta   90.00
_cell.angle_gamma   90.00
#
_symmetry.space_group_name_H-M   'P 1'
#
loop_
_entity.id
_entity.type
_entity.pdbx_description
1 polymer ?
#
loop_
_entity_poly.entity_id
_entity_poly.type
_entity_poly.pdbx_seq_one_letter_code
_entity_poly.pdbx_strand_id
1 'polypeptide(L)'
;MEAPERPTPELPRLTYARTQLLADALVEEAVADLPPLPGLTMRANVARLLAAMYYVHGSVKFPRGWVRPAMRAFIDAGVDCSNARCWHSYRSDVQDNPGQFLNTEGAPVEFLMQMEIDLLGDDAASA
;
A
#
# COMPACT_ATOMS: atom_id res chain seq x y z
N MET A 1 -5.01 -59.57 1.15
CA MET A 1 -5.07 -58.61 2.27
C MET A 1 -4.72 -57.26 1.69
N GLU A 2 -5.72 -56.41 1.53
CA GLU A 2 -5.57 -55.05 1.02
C GLU A 2 -5.01 -54.17 2.13
N ALA A 3 -3.92 -53.45 1.86
CA ALA A 3 -3.27 -52.61 2.87
C ALA A 3 -4.15 -51.39 3.18
N PRO A 4 -4.35 -51.01 4.46
CA PRO A 4 -5.16 -49.85 4.79
C PRO A 4 -4.51 -48.58 4.23
N GLU A 5 -5.29 -47.81 3.48
CA GLU A 5 -4.88 -46.55 2.88
C GLU A 5 -4.52 -45.55 3.99
N ARG A 6 -3.31 -44.96 3.92
CA ARG A 6 -2.88 -43.98 4.92
C ARG A 6 -3.67 -42.69 4.75
N PRO A 7 -4.20 -42.09 5.83
CA PRO A 7 -4.91 -40.81 5.72
C PRO A 7 -3.95 -39.72 5.24
N THR A 8 -4.28 -39.10 4.11
CA THR A 8 -3.55 -37.94 3.59
C THR A 8 -3.86 -36.72 4.47
N PRO A 9 -2.87 -36.07 5.09
CA PRO A 9 -3.13 -34.87 5.87
C PRO A 9 -3.65 -33.75 4.95
N GLU A 10 -4.69 -33.04 5.38
CA GLU A 10 -5.18 -31.89 4.62
C GLU A 10 -4.08 -30.81 4.57
N LEU A 11 -3.75 -30.37 3.36
CA LEU A 11 -2.83 -29.26 3.17
C LEU A 11 -3.44 -27.96 3.75
N PRO A 12 -2.64 -27.04 4.30
CA PRO A 12 -3.13 -25.77 4.80
C PRO A 12 -3.87 -25.01 3.70
N ARG A 13 -5.14 -24.66 3.95
CA ARG A 13 -5.92 -23.83 3.02
C ARG A 13 -5.53 -22.37 3.19
N LEU A 14 -5.07 -21.73 2.12
CA LEU A 14 -4.76 -20.30 2.12
C LEU A 14 -6.07 -19.49 2.12
N THR A 15 -6.49 -19.01 3.29
CA THR A 15 -7.73 -18.22 3.44
C THR A 15 -7.59 -16.77 2.95
N TYR A 16 -6.38 -16.34 2.60
CA TYR A 16 -6.07 -14.94 2.27
C TYR A 16 -5.96 -14.65 0.76
N ALA A 17 -6.24 -15.62 -0.12
CA ALA A 17 -6.14 -15.42 -1.56
C ALA A 17 -7.04 -14.26 -2.06
N ARG A 18 -8.28 -14.18 -1.55
CA ARG A 18 -9.20 -13.10 -1.90
C ARG A 18 -8.71 -11.73 -1.44
N THR A 19 -8.15 -11.64 -0.23
CA THR A 19 -7.58 -10.38 0.27
C THR A 19 -6.34 -9.97 -0.50
N GLN A 20 -5.54 -10.93 -0.97
CA GLN A 20 -4.37 -10.63 -1.81
C GLN A 20 -4.79 -10.07 -3.17
N LEU A 21 -5.82 -10.63 -3.82
CA LEU A 21 -6.34 -10.08 -5.08
C LEU A 21 -6.80 -8.63 -4.95
N LEU A 22 -7.43 -8.28 -3.82
CA LEU A 22 -7.81 -6.88 -3.53
C LEU A 22 -6.59 -5.98 -3.34
N ALA A 23 -5.55 -6.48 -2.65
CA ALA A 23 -4.30 -5.76 -2.48
C ALA A 23 -3.58 -5.53 -3.81
N ASP A 24 -3.54 -6.55 -4.68
CA ASP A 24 -2.89 -6.48 -5.99
C ASP A 24 -3.64 -5.48 -6.89
N ALA A 25 -4.98 -5.57 -6.96
CA ALA A 25 -5.81 -4.66 -7.74
C ALA A 25 -5.68 -3.20 -7.27
N LEU A 26 -5.68 -2.96 -5.95
CA LEU A 26 -5.50 -1.63 -5.39
C LEU A 26 -4.16 -1.01 -5.83
N VAL A 27 -3.07 -1.78 -5.74
CA VAL A 27 -1.75 -1.27 -6.12
C VAL A 27 -1.64 -1.09 -7.63
N GLU A 28 -2.22 -2.00 -8.42
CA GLU A 28 -2.24 -1.89 -9.88
C GLU A 28 -2.90 -0.59 -10.34
N GLU A 29 -4.09 -0.27 -9.81
CA GLU A 29 -4.82 0.95 -10.12
C GLU A 29 -4.04 2.20 -9.65
N ALA A 30 -3.51 2.17 -8.43
CA ALA A 30 -2.71 3.28 -7.89
C ALA A 30 -1.41 3.55 -8.69
N VAL A 31 -0.77 2.49 -9.21
CA VAL A 31 0.43 2.59 -10.05
C VAL A 31 0.09 3.11 -11.44
N ALA A 32 -1.11 2.80 -11.97
CA ALA A 32 -1.58 3.34 -13.24
C ALA A 32 -1.73 4.87 -13.17
N ASP A 33 -2.21 5.39 -12.03
CA ASP A 33 -2.38 6.83 -11.81
C ASP A 33 -1.04 7.53 -11.50
N LEU A 34 -0.28 7.02 -10.53
CA LEU A 34 1.00 7.59 -10.10
C LEU A 34 2.09 6.50 -10.09
N PRO A 35 2.70 6.21 -11.25
CA PRO A 35 3.76 5.21 -11.32
C PRO A 35 5.01 5.66 -10.54
N PRO A 36 5.77 4.70 -9.95
CA PRO A 36 7.08 5.00 -9.38
C PRO A 36 8.05 5.55 -10.44
N LEU A 37 8.82 6.57 -10.08
CA LEU A 37 9.73 7.27 -10.98
C LEU A 37 11.20 7.08 -10.55
N PRO A 38 12.09 6.51 -11.40
CA PRO A 38 13.50 6.27 -11.09
C PRO A 38 14.32 7.50 -10.69
N GLY A 39 13.90 8.70 -11.10
CA GLY A 39 14.57 9.96 -10.75
C GLY A 39 14.21 10.51 -9.38
N LEU A 40 13.22 9.92 -8.69
CA LEU A 40 12.77 10.39 -7.38
C LEU A 40 13.33 9.54 -6.25
N THR A 41 13.47 10.16 -5.08
CA THR A 41 13.87 9.42 -3.87
C THR A 41 12.84 8.33 -3.53
N MET A 42 13.30 7.28 -2.85
CA MET A 42 12.40 6.24 -2.34
C MET A 42 11.25 6.84 -1.50
N ARG A 43 11.55 7.80 -0.61
CA ARG A 43 10.52 8.45 0.24
C ARG A 43 9.46 9.16 -0.62
N ALA A 44 9.87 9.85 -1.68
CA ALA A 44 8.97 10.51 -2.61
C ALA A 44 8.05 9.51 -3.32
N ASN A 45 8.62 8.44 -3.88
CA ASN A 45 7.85 7.40 -4.54
C ASN A 45 6.88 6.70 -3.58
N VAL A 46 7.28 6.47 -2.32
CA VAL A 46 6.39 5.85 -1.32
C VAL A 46 5.21 6.77 -1.02
N ALA A 47 5.46 8.06 -0.78
CA ALA A 47 4.39 9.03 -0.55
C ALA A 47 3.44 9.12 -1.75
N ARG A 48 3.97 9.11 -2.98
CA ARG A 48 3.18 9.09 -4.22
C ARG A 48 2.25 7.88 -4.28
N LEU A 49 2.79 6.68 -4.06
CA LEU A 49 2.01 5.45 -4.14
C LEU A 49 0.96 5.37 -3.02
N LEU A 50 1.32 5.72 -1.78
CA LEU A 50 0.38 5.69 -0.66
C LEU A 50 -0.76 6.69 -0.84
N ALA A 51 -0.46 7.87 -1.40
CA ALA A 51 -1.49 8.84 -1.75
C ALA A 51 -2.41 8.29 -2.83
N ALA A 52 -1.88 7.78 -3.95
CA ALA A 52 -2.70 7.16 -5.00
C ALA A 52 -3.58 6.02 -4.46
N MET A 53 -3.01 5.13 -3.64
CA MET A 53 -3.78 4.05 -3.00
C MET A 53 -4.89 4.58 -2.09
N TYR A 54 -4.68 5.70 -1.40
CA TYR A 54 -5.74 6.34 -0.62
C TYR A 54 -6.88 6.81 -1.52
N TYR A 55 -6.59 7.45 -2.66
CA TYR A 55 -7.64 7.92 -3.58
C TYR A 55 -8.44 6.78 -4.21
N VAL A 56 -7.77 5.68 -4.55
CA VAL A 56 -8.44 4.49 -5.08
C VAL A 56 -9.29 3.80 -4.00
N HIS A 57 -8.75 3.65 -2.79
CA HIS A 57 -9.40 2.88 -1.72
C HIS A 57 -10.39 3.70 -0.87
N GLY A 58 -10.24 5.02 -0.82
CA GLY A 58 -10.97 5.92 0.07
C GLY A 58 -10.56 5.84 1.55
N SER A 59 -9.47 5.14 1.88
CA SER A 59 -8.98 5.01 3.26
C SER A 59 -7.55 4.52 3.30
N VAL A 60 -6.79 4.91 4.32
CA VAL A 60 -5.46 4.35 4.63
C VAL A 60 -5.52 2.92 5.16
N LYS A 61 -6.68 2.35 5.49
CA LYS A 61 -6.84 0.96 6.00
C LYS A 61 -6.80 -0.07 4.86
N PHE A 62 -5.65 -0.19 4.20
CA PHE A 62 -5.47 -1.02 3.01
C PHE A 62 -5.66 -2.53 3.27
N PRO A 63 -6.03 -3.32 2.23
CA PRO A 63 -6.18 -4.76 2.34
C PRO A 63 -4.92 -5.45 2.86
N ARG A 64 -5.10 -6.52 3.64
CA ARG A 64 -3.99 -7.32 4.15
C ARG A 64 -3.10 -7.81 2.99
N GLY A 65 -1.79 -7.57 3.10
CA GLY A 65 -0.81 -8.01 2.10
C GLY A 65 -0.44 -6.95 1.06
N TRP A 66 -1.01 -5.74 1.10
CA TRP A 66 -0.75 -4.63 0.17
C TRP A 66 0.73 -4.25 0.00
N VAL A 67 1.55 -4.45 1.04
CA VAL A 67 2.97 -4.09 0.98
C VAL A 67 3.72 -4.88 -0.09
N ARG A 68 3.35 -6.14 -0.31
CA ARG A 68 4.04 -7.00 -1.28
C ARG A 68 3.89 -6.50 -2.72
N PRO A 69 2.68 -6.25 -3.26
CA PRO A 69 2.52 -5.67 -4.58
C PRO A 69 3.12 -4.25 -4.67
N ALA A 70 3.04 -3.44 -3.60
CA ALA A 70 3.67 -2.11 -3.58
C ALA A 70 5.20 -2.17 -3.74
N MET A 71 5.86 -3.04 -2.98
CA MET A 71 7.29 -3.31 -3.14
C MET A 71 7.62 -3.84 -4.53
N ARG A 72 6.74 -4.69 -5.08
CA ARG A 72 6.94 -5.26 -6.41
C ARG A 72 6.88 -4.19 -7.50
N ALA A 73 5.94 -3.25 -7.41
CA ALA A 73 5.84 -2.12 -8.33
C ALA A 73 7.13 -1.28 -8.37
N PHE A 74 7.79 -1.09 -7.22
CA PHE A 74 9.06 -0.35 -7.16
C PHE A 74 10.19 -1.11 -7.84
N ILE A 75 10.29 -2.42 -7.56
CA ILE A 75 11.29 -3.30 -8.18
C ILE A 75 11.11 -3.33 -9.69
N ASP A 76 9.87 -3.49 -10.17
CA ASP A 76 9.56 -3.56 -11.60
C ASP A 76 9.83 -2.21 -12.31
N ALA A 77 9.68 -1.08 -11.59
CA ALA A 77 10.05 0.25 -12.08
C ALA A 77 11.55 0.58 -11.96
N GLY A 78 12.37 -0.30 -11.38
CA GLY A 78 13.79 -0.04 -11.15
C GLY A 78 14.08 1.03 -10.09
N VAL A 79 13.16 1.22 -9.14
CA VAL A 79 13.27 2.17 -8.03
C VAL A 79 13.76 1.45 -6.76
N ASP A 80 14.56 2.12 -5.95
CA ASP A 80 14.97 1.62 -4.63
C ASP A 80 13.77 1.27 -3.76
N CYS A 81 13.77 0.06 -3.20
CA CYS A 81 12.67 -0.46 -2.39
C CYS A 81 13.13 -0.78 -0.96
N SER A 82 12.46 -0.17 0.03
CA SER A 82 12.66 -0.52 1.45
C SER A 82 11.97 -1.83 1.84
N ASN A 83 12.25 -2.28 3.07
CA ASN A 83 11.60 -3.45 3.66
C ASN A 83 10.17 -3.15 4.13
N ALA A 84 9.39 -4.20 4.38
CA ALA A 84 7.98 -4.08 4.76
C ALA A 84 7.71 -3.25 6.03
N ARG A 85 8.65 -3.23 6.99
CA ARG A 85 8.50 -2.41 8.21
C ARG A 85 8.52 -0.93 7.87
N CYS A 86 9.39 -0.50 6.96
CA CYS A 86 9.44 0.89 6.50
C CYS A 86 8.14 1.30 5.81
N TRP A 87 7.56 0.43 4.98
CA TRP A 87 6.27 0.69 4.33
C TRP A 87 5.13 0.94 5.33
N HIS A 88 5.05 0.13 6.39
CA HIS A 88 4.06 0.36 7.45
C HIS A 88 4.31 1.67 8.21
N SER A 89 5.58 2.01 8.45
CA SER A 89 5.95 3.30 9.05
C SER A 89 5.49 4.47 8.19
N TYR A 90 5.81 4.46 6.88
CA TYR A 90 5.39 5.51 5.97
C TYR A 90 3.87 5.64 5.85
N ARG A 91 3.15 4.51 5.87
CA ARG A 91 1.68 4.54 5.88
C ARG A 91 1.11 5.13 7.18
N SER A 92 1.80 4.97 8.32
CA SER A 92 1.46 5.70 9.56
C SER A 92 1.75 7.18 9.40
N ASP A 93 2.95 7.53 8.93
CA ASP A 93 3.37 8.92 8.73
C ASP A 93 2.40 9.69 7.82
N VAL A 94 1.96 9.05 6.72
CA VAL A 94 0.96 9.61 5.79
C VAL A 94 -0.42 9.70 6.44
N GLN A 95 -0.81 8.76 7.30
CA GLN A 95 -2.08 8.83 8.03
C GLN A 95 -2.08 9.97 9.06
N ASP A 96 -1.00 10.13 9.82
CA ASP A 96 -0.96 11.02 10.97
C ASP A 96 -0.62 12.47 10.57
N ASN A 97 0.19 12.64 9.52
CA ASN A 97 0.59 13.96 9.01
C ASN A 97 0.97 13.86 7.52
N PRO A 98 -0.01 13.87 6.59
CA PRO A 98 0.28 13.90 5.16
C PRO A 98 1.11 15.12 4.74
N GLY A 99 0.89 16.27 5.38
CA GLY A 99 1.54 17.55 5.09
C GLY A 99 3.07 17.51 5.18
N GLN A 100 3.64 16.60 5.97
CA GLN A 100 5.10 16.44 6.08
C GLN A 100 5.79 16.07 4.75
N PHE A 101 5.04 15.55 3.78
CA PHE A 101 5.59 15.12 2.48
C PHE A 101 5.54 16.22 1.41
N LEU A 102 4.86 17.35 1.66
CA LEU A 102 4.66 18.41 0.65
C LEU A 102 5.96 19.02 0.12
N ASN A 103 7.00 19.08 0.95
CA ASN A 103 8.31 19.60 0.54
C ASN A 103 9.19 18.55 -0.17
N THR A 104 8.69 17.33 -0.37
CA THR A 104 9.43 16.27 -1.06
C THR A 104 9.35 16.48 -2.56
N GLU A 105 10.50 16.45 -3.24
CA GLU A 105 10.56 16.55 -4.70
C GLU A 105 9.67 15.48 -5.36
N GLY A 106 8.79 15.91 -6.25
CA GLY A 106 7.85 15.04 -6.95
C GLY A 106 6.66 14.54 -6.11
N ALA A 107 6.43 15.07 -4.91
CA ALA A 107 5.25 14.76 -4.11
C ALA A 107 3.95 15.11 -4.86
N PRO A 108 2.87 14.31 -4.72
CA PRO A 108 1.58 14.64 -5.31
C PRO A 108 0.88 15.64 -4.38
N VAL A 109 1.25 16.91 -4.48
CA VAL A 109 0.85 17.98 -3.56
C VAL A 109 -0.67 18.04 -3.38
N GLU A 110 -1.43 18.08 -4.47
CA GLU A 110 -2.90 18.16 -4.43
C GLU A 110 -3.49 16.97 -3.68
N PHE A 111 -2.96 15.77 -3.92
CA PHE A 111 -3.43 14.54 -3.30
C PHE A 111 -3.16 14.53 -1.80
N LEU A 112 -1.97 14.95 -1.38
CA LEU A 112 -1.59 15.01 0.03
C LEU A 112 -2.36 16.09 0.80
N MET A 113 -2.59 17.27 0.18
CA MET A 113 -3.36 18.33 0.81
C MET A 113 -4.82 17.92 1.02
N GLN A 114 -5.43 17.27 0.03
CA GLN A 114 -6.80 16.82 0.16
C GLN A 114 -6.92 15.65 1.15
N MET A 115 -5.95 14.73 1.21
CA MET A 115 -5.85 13.73 2.28
C MET A 115 -5.81 14.36 3.67
N GLU A 116 -5.04 15.43 3.85
CA GLU A 116 -4.93 16.16 5.13
C GLU A 116 -6.28 16.78 5.54
N ILE A 117 -7.03 17.34 4.59
CA ILE A 117 -8.38 17.87 4.84
C ILE A 117 -9.34 16.75 5.27
N ASP A 118 -9.34 15.62 4.55
CA ASP A 118 -10.26 14.52 4.78
C ASP A 118 -10.00 13.86 6.15
N LEU A 119 -8.72 13.63 6.49
CA LEU A 119 -8.33 13.00 7.75
C LEU A 119 -8.54 13.92 8.95
N LEU A 120 -8.39 15.25 8.80
CA LEU A 120 -8.74 16.21 9.84
C LEU A 120 -10.25 16.20 10.16
N GLY A 121 -11.09 15.98 9.14
CA GLY A 121 -12.54 15.87 9.29
C GLY A 121 -13.00 14.60 10.03
N ASP A 122 -12.32 13.47 9.77
CA ASP A 122 -12.62 12.18 10.41
C ASP A 122 -12.33 12.18 11.92
N ASP A 123 -11.27 12.87 12.36
CA ASP A 123 -10.92 13.01 13.77
C ASP A 123 -11.92 13.91 14.52
N ALA A 124 -12.46 14.94 13.86
CA ALA A 124 -13.45 15.85 14.43
C ALA A 124 -14.85 15.22 14.55
N ALA A 125 -15.20 14.26 13.67
CA ALA A 125 -16.47 13.54 13.72
C ALA A 125 -16.47 12.36 14.71
N SER A 126 -15.30 11.96 15.21
CA SER A 126 -15.10 10.84 16.13
C SER A 126 -14.90 11.25 17.60
N ALA A 127 -14.96 12.56 17.90
CA ALA A 127 -14.83 13.15 19.23
C ALA A 127 -16.17 13.62 19.80
#